data_AF-A0A3D0TUS8-F1
#
_entry.id   AF-A0A3D0TUS8-F1
#
_cell.length_a   1.000
_cell.length_b   1.000
_cell.length_c   1.000
_cell.angle_alpha   90.00
_cell.angle_beta   90.00
_cell.angle_gamma   90.00
#
_symmetry.space_group_name_H-M   'P 1'
#
loop_
_entity.id
_entity.type
_entity.pdbx_description
1 polymer ?
#
loop_
_entity_poly.entity_id
_entity_poly.type
_entity_poly.pdbx_seq_one_letter_code
_entity_poly.pdbx_strand_id
1 'polypeptide(L)' 'EVAAAGDGRLAQLFDLMAQGDALSLELAAALGRDPGPVDVLMELKAFLAA' A
#
# COMPACT_ATOMS: atom_id res chain seq x y z
N GLU A 1 -9.04 12.41 -11.48
CA GLU A 1 -9.61 11.08 -11.70
C GLU A 1 -8.47 10.08 -11.71
N VAL A 2 -8.63 8.88 -11.13
CA VAL A 2 -7.61 7.82 -11.15
C VAL A 2 -7.99 6.84 -12.25
N ALA A 3 -7.05 6.53 -13.15
CA ALA A 3 -7.28 5.65 -14.28
C ALA A 3 -6.23 4.53 -14.29
N ALA A 4 -6.66 3.33 -14.64
CA ALA A 4 -5.80 2.17 -14.76
C ALA A 4 -5.26 2.02 -16.18
N ALA A 5 -4.00 1.63 -16.31
CA ALA A 5 -3.36 1.22 -17.55
C ALA A 5 -3.29 -0.31 -17.67
N GLY A 6 -2.97 -0.79 -18.87
CA GLY A 6 -2.70 -2.21 -19.15
C GLY A 6 -3.90 -3.01 -19.65
N ASP A 7 -3.56 -4.14 -20.29
CA ASP A 7 -4.53 -5.02 -20.94
C ASP A 7 -5.13 -6.02 -19.94
N GLY A 8 -6.46 -5.95 -19.79
CA GLY A 8 -7.23 -6.84 -18.95
C GLY A 8 -7.27 -6.44 -17.48
N ARG A 9 -8.24 -7.03 -16.76
CA ARG A 9 -8.58 -6.63 -15.38
C ARG A 9 -7.44 -6.80 -14.39
N LEU A 10 -6.60 -7.83 -14.58
CA LEU A 10 -5.49 -8.09 -13.66
C LEU A 10 -4.38 -7.05 -13.81
N ALA A 11 -4.01 -6.69 -15.04
CA ALA A 11 -3.02 -5.64 -15.30
C ALA A 11 -3.49 -4.29 -14.74
N GLN A 12 -4.76 -3.96 -14.96
CA GLN A 12 -5.39 -2.74 -14.44
C GLN A 12 -5.42 -2.70 -12.91
N LEU A 13 -5.71 -3.82 -12.25
CA LEU A 13 -5.66 -3.90 -10.79
C LEU A 13 -4.26 -3.62 -10.26
N PHE A 14 -3.23 -4.26 -10.84
CA PHE A 14 -1.85 -4.05 -10.41
C PHE A 14 -1.38 -2.62 -10.67
N ASP A 15 -1.79 -2.02 -11.78
CA ASP A 15 -1.48 -0.63 -12.08
C ASP A 15 -2.07 0.33 -11.03
N LEU A 16 -3.35 0.15 -10.67
CA LEU A 16 -3.98 0.94 -9.61
C LEU A 16 -3.33 0.73 -8.23
N MET A 17 -2.96 -0.51 -7.90
CA MET A 17 -2.25 -0.81 -6.65
C MET A 17 -0.92 -0.07 -6.60
N ALA A 18 -0.11 -0.17 -7.66
CA ALA A 18 1.18 0.50 -7.73
C ALA A 18 1.05 2.03 -7.63
N GLN A 19 0.07 2.62 -8.32
CA GLN A 19 -0.22 4.04 -8.20
C GLN A 19 -0.60 4.45 -6.76
N GLY A 20 -1.48 3.67 -6.12
CA GLY A 20 -1.92 3.91 -4.75
C GLY A 20 -0.80 3.79 -3.71
N ASP A 21 0.07 2.79 -3.87
CA ASP A 21 1.22 2.57 -2.99
C ASP A 21 2.22 3.73 -3.11
N ALA A 22 2.56 4.14 -4.33
CA ALA A 22 3.47 5.26 -4.56
C ALA A 22 2.93 6.57 -3.94
N LEU A 23 1.65 6.87 -4.18
CA LEU A 23 1.00 8.05 -3.59
C LEU A 23 1.02 8.02 -2.07
N SER A 24 0.78 6.86 -1.46
CA SER A 24 0.76 6.70 -0.01
C SER A 24 2.13 6.98 0.61
N LEU A 25 3.21 6.52 -0.04
CA LEU A 25 4.58 6.78 0.39
C LEU A 25 4.96 8.26 0.27
N GLU A 26 4.63 8.89 -0.87
CA GLU A 26 4.87 10.32 -1.07
C GLU A 26 4.12 11.18 -0.03
N LEU A 27 2.88 10.80 0.30
CA LEU A 27 2.10 11.49 1.33
C LEU A 27 2.73 11.33 2.72
N ALA A 28 3.20 10.13 3.07
CA ALA A 28 3.89 9.89 4.33
C ALA A 28 5.16 10.76 4.43
N ALA A 29 5.95 10.83 3.36
CA ALA A 29 7.12 11.67 3.27
C ALA A 29 6.77 13.17 3.42
N ALA A 30 5.75 13.64 2.71
CA ALA A 30 5.29 15.03 2.79
C ALA A 30 4.80 15.42 4.20
N LEU A 31 4.27 14.46 4.95
CA LEU A 31 3.81 14.64 6.33
C LEU A 31 4.90 14.37 7.38
N GLY A 32 6.12 13.99 6.96
CA GLY A 32 7.20 13.61 7.87
C GLY A 32 6.85 12.42 8.77
N ARG A 33 6.02 11.49 8.28
CA ARG A 33 5.61 10.28 8.99
C ARG A 33 6.32 9.07 8.41
N ASP A 34 6.80 8.19 9.28
CA ASP A 34 7.29 6.88 8.86
C ASP A 34 6.08 5.98 8.53
N PRO A 35 5.92 5.50 7.28
CA PRO A 35 4.85 4.57 6.92
C PRO A 35 5.06 3.15 7.44
N GLY A 36 6.19 2.84 8.09
CA GLY A 36 6.42 1.55 8.74
C GLY A 36 7.23 1.62 10.04
N PRO A 37 7.39 0.49 10.76
CA PRO A 37 6.51 -0.67 10.79
C PRO A 37 5.17 -0.35 11.46
N VAL A 38 4.14 -1.14 11.14
CA VAL A 38 2.81 -1.01 11.76
C VAL A 38 2.71 -1.97 12.94
N ASP A 39 2.91 -1.46 14.15
CA ASP A 39 3.02 -2.26 15.38
C ASP A 39 1.85 -3.24 15.58
N VAL A 40 0.61 -2.80 15.32
CA VAL A 40 -0.57 -3.66 15.43
C VAL A 40 -0.52 -4.88 14.49
N LEU A 41 0.12 -4.76 13.32
CA LEU A 41 0.30 -5.90 12.42
C LEU A 41 1.36 -6.89 12.95
N MET A 42 2.35 -6.40 13.69
CA MET A 42 3.35 -7.26 14.33
C MET A 42 2.74 -8.05 15.49
N GLU A 43 1.93 -7.38 16.32
CA GLU A 43 1.17 -8.01 17.40
C GLU A 43 0.19 -9.06 16.85
N LEU A 44 -0.55 -8.72 15.79
CA LEU A 44 -1.49 -9.65 15.14
C LEU A 44 -0.78 -10.89 14.59
N LYS A 45 0.39 -10.72 13.94
CA LYS A 45 1.19 -11.85 13.44
C LYS A 45 1.67 -12.74 14.58
N ALA A 46 2.10 -12.15 15.70
CA ALA A 46 2.52 -12.91 16.87
C ALA A 46 1.34 -13.69 17.49
N PHE A 47 0.16 -13.07 17.57
CA PHE A 47 -1.06 -13.72 18.07
C PHE A 47 -1.48 -14.92 17.21
N LEU A 48 -1.47 -14.79 15.89
CA LEU A 48 -1.89 -15.85 14.96
C LEU A 48 -0.88 -17.00 14.80
N ALA A 49 0.34 -16.84 15.32
CA ALA A 49 1.36 -17.87 15.29
C ALA A 49 1.25 -18.88 16.46
N ALA A 50 0.38 -18.61 17.45
CA ALA A 50 0.09 -19.46 18.60
C ALA A 50 -1.08 -20.41 18.32
#